data_AF-A0A5C8GJI4-F1
#
_entry.id   AF-A0A5C8GJI4-F1
#
_cell.length_a   1.000
_cell.length_b   1.000
_cell.length_c   1.000
_cell.angle_alpha   90.00
_cell.angle_beta   90.00
_cell.angle_gamma   90.00
#
_symmetry.space_group_name_H-M   'P 1'
#
loop_
_entity.id
_entity.type
_entity.pdbx_description
1 polymer ?
#
loop_
_entity_poly.entity_id
_entity_poly.type
_entity_poly.pdbx_seq_one_letter_code
_entity_poly.pdbx_strand_id
1 'polypeptide(L)'
;MMNIDIRKSKVIAFIPKAEDEGKGWSYSFVYSLLDIRNIYSLCYKYDGFSSITDCLSSCVSNNIVSESGKKWTKRNLLEVINALINFSLLEKGSMRPVDKSVKFENMGRIALTEKETCLLKDIYIRYKRFAEFWALFELSQEERIVLSFNYANRFTNSFILGTCSNSPIYRIIPNRTDTMRFWDVFCSWGEKLHMLEKVSSSFFHLETIPTTSGLSLLYKINTMPEDFSILDYIRSHKLKRIMFIPDLFFMLIKEFRYSMKEMKLKLTTEVLSHLDQYRFQSTSLINVSKYDKDYLPMVNNVYMSHLLKL
;
A
#
# COMPACT_ATOMS: atom_id res chain seq x y z
N MET A 1 8.54 16.43 16.84
CA MET A 1 8.76 16.79 15.43
C MET A 1 10.13 16.32 15.02
N MET A 2 10.20 15.46 14.01
CA MET A 2 11.46 14.86 13.54
C MET A 2 11.72 15.37 12.13
N ASN A 3 12.83 16.10 11.99
CA ASN A 3 13.22 16.73 10.73
C ASN A 3 14.29 15.89 10.04
N ILE A 4 14.07 15.59 8.76
CA ILE A 4 14.99 14.82 7.93
C ILE A 4 15.66 15.79 6.97
N ASP A 5 16.91 16.17 7.25
CA ASP A 5 17.68 17.03 6.36
C ASP A 5 18.15 16.24 5.13
N ILE A 6 17.56 16.57 3.98
CA ILE A 6 17.83 15.91 2.70
C ILE A 6 18.85 16.66 1.85
N ARG A 7 19.34 17.83 2.28
CA ARG A 7 20.33 18.62 1.54
C ARG A 7 21.67 17.93 1.41
N LYS A 8 22.02 17.10 2.41
CA LYS A 8 23.26 16.34 2.48
C LYS A 8 23.12 14.90 1.97
N SER A 9 21.90 14.47 1.63
CA SER A 9 21.64 13.11 1.15
C SER A 9 22.25 12.88 -0.23
N LYS A 10 22.92 11.74 -0.40
CA LYS A 10 23.36 11.27 -1.72
C LYS A 10 22.13 10.94 -2.57
N VAL A 11 22.03 11.55 -3.75
CA VAL A 11 20.99 11.22 -4.73
C VAL A 11 21.47 10.09 -5.64
N ILE A 12 20.67 9.04 -5.74
CA ILE A 12 20.90 7.86 -6.56
C ILE A 12 19.77 7.79 -7.60
N ALA A 13 20.11 7.54 -8.86
CA ALA A 13 19.10 7.37 -9.90
C ALA A 13 18.34 6.05 -9.69
N PHE A 14 17.01 6.14 -9.60
CA PHE A 14 16.14 4.98 -9.68
C PHE A 14 15.86 4.69 -11.16
N ILE A 15 16.52 3.66 -11.68
CA ILE A 15 16.43 3.27 -13.09
C ILE A 15 15.66 1.95 -13.16
N PRO A 16 14.44 1.94 -13.73
CA PRO A 16 13.70 0.69 -13.95
C PRO A 16 14.46 -0.19 -14.94
N LYS A 17 14.31 -1.51 -14.81
CA LYS A 17 14.91 -2.48 -15.73
C LYS A 17 14.39 -2.25 -17.16
N ALA A 18 15.20 -2.64 -18.13
CA ALA A 18 14.83 -2.56 -19.54
C ALA A 18 13.50 -3.29 -19.81
N GLU A 19 12.80 -2.85 -20.85
CA GLU A 19 11.63 -3.57 -21.34
C GLU A 19 12.02 -4.95 -21.86
N ASP A 20 11.11 -5.93 -21.75
CA ASP A 20 11.37 -7.23 -22.37
C ASP A 20 11.20 -7.04 -23.89
N GLU A 21 12.16 -7.52 -24.66
CA GLU A 21 12.10 -7.44 -26.12
C GLU A 21 10.79 -8.06 -26.65
N GLY A 22 10.09 -7.34 -27.52
CA GLY A 22 8.84 -7.80 -28.16
C GLY A 22 7.56 -7.75 -27.30
N LYS A 23 7.62 -7.46 -25.99
CA LYS A 23 6.40 -7.39 -25.15
C LYS A 23 5.61 -6.08 -25.30
N GLY A 24 6.24 -4.98 -25.69
CA GLY A 24 5.58 -3.67 -25.73
C GLY A 24 5.45 -3.06 -24.33
N TRP A 25 4.23 -2.71 -23.89
CA TRP A 25 4.00 -1.90 -22.69
C TRP A 25 4.05 -2.75 -21.41
N SER A 26 4.98 -2.48 -20.50
CA SER A 26 5.09 -3.20 -19.21
C SER A 26 4.52 -2.49 -17.99
N TYR A 27 3.86 -1.34 -18.14
CA TYR A 27 3.19 -0.69 -17.02
C TYR A 27 1.69 -0.98 -17.05
N SER A 28 1.22 -1.68 -16.02
CA SER A 28 -0.19 -2.08 -15.89
C SER A 28 -0.93 -1.10 -14.97
N PHE A 29 -1.59 -0.08 -15.53
CA PHE A 29 -2.23 0.99 -14.74
C PHE A 29 -3.63 0.62 -14.20
N VAL A 30 -3.77 -0.58 -13.63
CA VAL A 30 -5.05 -1.09 -13.11
C VAL A 30 -5.03 -1.08 -11.59
N TYR A 31 -5.87 -0.25 -10.97
CA TYR A 31 -5.94 -0.09 -9.50
C TYR A 31 -6.89 -1.08 -8.81
N SER A 32 -7.80 -1.69 -9.57
CA SER A 32 -8.85 -2.56 -9.03
C SER A 32 -8.45 -4.03 -9.14
N LEU A 33 -8.27 -4.68 -7.99
CA LEU A 33 -8.06 -6.12 -7.92
C LEU A 33 -9.32 -6.90 -8.34
N LEU A 34 -10.50 -6.33 -8.06
CA LEU A 34 -11.78 -6.92 -8.48
C LEU A 34 -11.94 -6.89 -9.99
N ASP A 35 -11.46 -5.86 -10.67
CA ASP A 35 -11.50 -5.77 -12.14
C ASP A 35 -10.57 -6.84 -12.76
N ILE A 36 -9.37 -7.01 -12.20
CA ILE A 36 -8.45 -8.10 -12.57
C ILE A 36 -9.14 -9.45 -12.42
N ARG A 37 -9.70 -9.75 -11.25
CA ARG A 37 -10.45 -10.99 -11.01
C ARG A 37 -11.57 -11.16 -12.02
N ASN A 38 -12.47 -10.19 -12.13
CA ASN A 38 -13.72 -10.34 -12.86
C ASN A 38 -13.47 -10.55 -14.36
N ILE A 39 -12.54 -9.79 -14.94
CA ILE A 39 -12.21 -9.92 -16.36
C ILE A 39 -11.46 -11.24 -16.62
N TYR A 40 -10.55 -11.65 -15.73
CA TYR A 40 -9.93 -12.96 -15.83
C TYR A 40 -10.95 -14.09 -15.75
N SER A 41 -11.84 -14.08 -14.75
CA SER A 41 -12.90 -15.08 -14.57
C SER A 41 -13.81 -15.18 -15.79
N LEU A 42 -14.10 -14.04 -16.44
CA LEU A 42 -14.87 -14.01 -17.67
C LEU A 42 -14.11 -14.71 -18.80
N CYS A 43 -12.84 -14.36 -19.01
CA CYS A 43 -11.99 -15.01 -20.03
C CYS A 43 -11.84 -16.51 -19.76
N TYR A 44 -11.70 -16.91 -18.50
CA TYR A 44 -11.62 -18.30 -18.08
C TYR A 44 -12.92 -19.05 -18.40
N LYS A 45 -14.09 -18.47 -18.08
CA LYS A 45 -15.40 -19.08 -18.32
C LYS A 45 -15.66 -19.37 -19.81
N TYR A 46 -15.18 -18.52 -20.70
CA TYR A 46 -15.41 -18.64 -22.14
C TYR A 46 -14.20 -19.19 -22.94
N ASP A 47 -13.15 -19.67 -22.25
CA ASP A 47 -11.91 -20.16 -22.87
C ASP A 47 -11.27 -19.14 -23.84
N GLY A 48 -11.22 -17.89 -23.37
CA GLY A 48 -10.67 -16.74 -24.09
C GLY A 48 -11.67 -16.02 -24.99
N PHE A 49 -11.17 -14.99 -25.67
CA PHE A 49 -11.94 -14.18 -26.60
C PHE A 49 -11.05 -13.81 -27.80
N SER A 50 -11.61 -13.93 -29.01
CA SER A 50 -10.89 -13.56 -30.24
C SER A 50 -10.71 -12.05 -30.41
N SER A 51 -11.54 -11.23 -29.74
CA SER A 51 -11.44 -9.78 -29.80
C SER A 51 -11.92 -9.09 -28.52
N ILE A 52 -11.46 -7.85 -28.31
CA ILE A 52 -11.95 -6.99 -27.21
C ILE A 52 -13.44 -6.69 -27.34
N THR A 53 -13.97 -6.66 -28.57
CA THR A 53 -15.40 -6.40 -28.81
C THR A 53 -16.26 -7.56 -28.29
N ASP A 54 -15.79 -8.80 -28.46
CA ASP A 54 -16.50 -9.99 -27.96
C ASP A 54 -16.46 -10.01 -26.44
N CYS A 55 -15.28 -9.78 -25.83
CA CYS A 55 -15.14 -9.67 -24.39
C CYS A 55 -16.05 -8.56 -23.81
N LEU A 56 -16.12 -7.41 -24.47
CA LEU A 56 -16.98 -6.30 -24.05
C LEU A 56 -18.46 -6.68 -24.10
N SER A 57 -18.89 -7.34 -25.17
CA SER A 57 -20.27 -7.84 -25.30
C SER A 57 -20.59 -8.84 -24.18
N SER A 58 -19.67 -9.75 -23.87
CA SER A 58 -19.83 -10.69 -22.75
C SER A 58 -19.88 -10.00 -21.38
N CYS A 59 -19.12 -8.91 -21.16
CA CYS A 59 -19.27 -8.10 -19.95
C CYS A 59 -20.69 -7.55 -19.82
N VAL A 60 -21.26 -7.01 -20.91
CA VAL A 60 -22.64 -6.48 -20.92
C VAL A 60 -23.65 -7.60 -20.66
N SER A 61 -23.55 -8.73 -21.35
CA SER A 61 -24.49 -9.86 -21.20
C SER A 61 -24.46 -10.49 -19.79
N ASN A 62 -23.30 -10.47 -19.12
CA ASN A 62 -23.15 -10.98 -17.75
C ASN A 62 -23.30 -9.88 -16.68
N ASN A 63 -23.73 -8.67 -17.03
CA ASN A 63 -23.84 -7.52 -16.12
C ASN A 63 -22.56 -7.21 -15.31
N ILE A 64 -21.39 -7.47 -15.91
CA ILE A 64 -20.10 -7.17 -15.30
C ILE A 64 -19.78 -5.70 -15.52
N VAL A 65 -19.60 -4.96 -14.43
CA VAL A 65 -19.16 -3.55 -14.42
C VAL A 65 -17.86 -3.44 -13.65
N SER A 66 -17.13 -2.35 -13.86
CA SER A 66 -15.93 -2.06 -13.07
C SER A 66 -16.25 -1.93 -11.57
N GLU A 67 -15.24 -2.04 -10.72
CA GLU A 67 -15.33 -1.82 -9.27
C GLU A 67 -15.97 -0.46 -8.95
N SER A 68 -15.65 0.58 -9.73
CA SER A 68 -16.25 1.92 -9.63
C SER A 68 -17.73 2.01 -10.03
N GLY A 69 -18.27 0.92 -10.58
CA GLY A 69 -19.63 0.83 -11.12
C GLY A 69 -19.84 1.40 -12.51
N LYS A 70 -18.78 1.88 -13.16
CA LYS A 70 -18.85 2.32 -14.55
C LYS A 70 -18.91 1.12 -15.49
N LYS A 71 -19.68 1.28 -16.57
CA LYS A 71 -19.71 0.35 -17.69
C LYS A 71 -18.34 0.27 -18.36
N TRP A 72 -18.02 -0.89 -18.89
CA TRP A 72 -16.80 -1.08 -19.67
C TRP A 72 -16.88 -0.35 -21.01
N THR A 73 -15.73 0.12 -21.46
CA THR A 73 -15.44 0.65 -22.79
C THR A 73 -14.35 -0.23 -23.40
N LYS A 74 -14.13 -0.15 -24.71
CA LYS A 74 -13.00 -0.89 -25.31
C LYS A 74 -11.65 -0.50 -24.68
N ARG A 75 -11.46 0.78 -24.34
CA ARG A 75 -10.20 1.30 -23.81
C ARG A 75 -9.87 0.77 -22.43
N ASN A 76 -10.75 0.97 -21.44
CA ASN A 76 -10.48 0.51 -20.07
C ASN A 76 -10.47 -1.03 -19.96
N LEU A 77 -11.27 -1.74 -20.77
CA LEU A 77 -11.22 -3.20 -20.82
C LEU A 77 -9.88 -3.68 -21.39
N LEU A 78 -9.39 -3.04 -22.45
CA LEU A 78 -8.07 -3.35 -23.01
C LEU A 78 -6.94 -3.11 -22.00
N GLU A 79 -7.02 -2.07 -21.18
CA GLU A 79 -6.05 -1.83 -20.09
C GLU A 79 -6.01 -3.00 -19.10
N VAL A 80 -7.17 -3.55 -18.73
CA VAL A 80 -7.26 -4.73 -17.83
C VAL A 80 -6.75 -6.00 -18.52
N ILE A 81 -7.14 -6.25 -19.76
CA ILE A 81 -6.65 -7.41 -20.53
C ILE A 81 -5.12 -7.37 -20.69
N ASN A 82 -4.57 -6.19 -21.02
CA ASN A 82 -3.12 -6.02 -21.13
C ASN A 82 -2.42 -6.25 -19.78
N ALA A 83 -3.02 -5.81 -18.67
CA ALA A 83 -2.51 -6.08 -17.34
C ALA A 83 -2.49 -7.60 -17.04
N LEU A 84 -3.57 -8.32 -17.36
CA LEU A 84 -3.64 -9.77 -17.20
C LEU A 84 -2.59 -10.51 -18.03
N ILE A 85 -2.33 -10.06 -19.27
CA ILE A 85 -1.25 -10.59 -20.10
C ILE A 85 0.13 -10.31 -19.46
N ASN A 86 0.35 -9.09 -18.96
CA ASN A 86 1.58 -8.70 -18.27
C ASN A 86 1.83 -9.50 -16.98
N PHE A 87 0.76 -9.87 -16.28
CA PHE A 87 0.79 -10.74 -15.11
C PHE A 87 0.92 -12.23 -15.46
N SER A 88 1.03 -12.58 -16.75
CA SER A 88 1.09 -13.95 -17.25
C SER A 88 -0.14 -14.79 -16.88
N LEU A 89 -1.29 -14.14 -16.73
CA LEU A 89 -2.57 -14.81 -16.49
C LEU A 89 -3.27 -15.16 -17.81
N LEU A 90 -3.14 -14.30 -18.83
CA LEU A 90 -3.73 -14.52 -20.15
C LEU A 90 -2.67 -14.57 -21.26
N GLU A 91 -2.93 -15.38 -22.27
CA GLU A 91 -2.18 -15.41 -23.53
C GLU A 91 -2.41 -14.14 -24.35
N LYS A 92 -1.34 -13.65 -24.99
CA LYS A 92 -1.42 -12.51 -25.91
C LYS A 92 -2.20 -12.91 -27.18
N GLY A 93 -3.22 -12.13 -27.53
CA GLY A 93 -4.01 -12.31 -28.75
C GLY A 93 -5.27 -13.15 -28.56
N SER A 94 -5.18 -14.32 -27.91
CA SER A 94 -6.32 -15.21 -27.67
C SER A 94 -7.11 -14.91 -26.39
N MET A 95 -6.50 -14.15 -25.46
CA MET A 95 -7.05 -13.88 -24.12
C MET A 95 -7.39 -15.17 -23.34
N ARG A 96 -6.75 -16.30 -23.68
CA ARG A 96 -6.95 -17.58 -22.99
C ARG A 96 -6.16 -17.62 -21.69
N PRO A 97 -6.69 -18.26 -20.63
CA PRO A 97 -5.89 -18.51 -19.43
C PRO A 97 -4.62 -19.29 -19.77
N VAL A 98 -3.47 -18.78 -19.32
CA VAL A 98 -2.16 -19.45 -19.51
C VAL A 98 -2.12 -20.75 -18.69
N ASP A 99 -2.68 -20.72 -17.48
CA ASP A 99 -2.77 -21.87 -16.59
C ASP A 99 -4.22 -22.08 -16.15
N LYS A 100 -4.81 -23.20 -16.58
CA LYS A 100 -6.19 -23.57 -16.24
C LYS A 100 -6.38 -23.98 -14.77
N SER A 101 -5.29 -24.20 -14.02
CA SER A 101 -5.37 -24.44 -12.57
C SER A 101 -5.65 -23.14 -11.78
N VAL A 102 -5.30 -21.98 -12.34
CA VAL A 102 -5.56 -20.67 -11.74
C VAL A 102 -7.02 -20.31 -11.93
N LYS A 103 -7.80 -20.39 -10.87
CA LYS A 103 -9.23 -20.08 -10.88
C LYS A 103 -9.59 -19.14 -9.74
N PHE A 104 -10.30 -18.08 -10.10
CA PHE A 104 -11.01 -17.24 -9.15
C PHE A 104 -12.43 -17.79 -8.97
N GLU A 105 -12.92 -17.78 -7.74
CA GLU A 105 -14.13 -18.50 -7.34
C GLU A 105 -15.38 -17.69 -7.64
N ASN A 106 -15.28 -16.36 -7.56
CA ASN A 106 -16.41 -15.45 -7.64
C ASN A 106 -16.23 -14.36 -8.71
N MET A 107 -17.33 -13.75 -9.12
CA MET A 107 -17.36 -12.55 -9.97
C MET A 107 -18.21 -11.44 -9.33
N GLY A 108 -18.07 -10.22 -9.83
CA GLY A 108 -18.84 -9.06 -9.40
C GLY A 108 -18.12 -8.26 -8.31
N ARG A 109 -18.88 -7.74 -7.33
CA ARG A 109 -18.34 -6.87 -6.27
C ARG A 109 -18.13 -7.57 -4.92
N ILE A 110 -18.15 -8.90 -4.93
CA ILE A 110 -17.83 -9.71 -3.75
C ILE A 110 -16.36 -9.50 -3.40
N ALA A 111 -16.01 -9.43 -2.12
CA ALA A 111 -14.63 -9.36 -1.66
C ALA A 111 -13.79 -10.53 -2.20
N LEU A 112 -12.47 -10.35 -2.28
CA LEU A 112 -11.56 -11.43 -2.66
C LEU A 112 -11.56 -12.49 -1.57
N THR A 113 -11.52 -13.77 -1.96
CA THR A 113 -11.28 -14.85 -1.00
C THR A 113 -9.81 -14.85 -0.57
N GLU A 114 -9.47 -15.59 0.49
CA GLU A 114 -8.09 -15.72 0.94
C GLU A 114 -7.18 -16.31 -0.14
N LYS A 115 -7.66 -17.35 -0.84
CA LYS A 115 -6.95 -17.97 -1.97
C LYS A 115 -6.70 -16.99 -3.12
N GLU A 116 -7.71 -16.21 -3.49
CA GLU A 116 -7.59 -15.16 -4.51
C GLU A 116 -6.59 -14.07 -4.08
N THR A 117 -6.62 -13.71 -2.79
CA THR A 117 -5.69 -12.75 -2.20
C THR A 117 -4.26 -13.27 -2.26
N CYS A 118 -4.00 -14.55 -1.90
CA CYS A 118 -2.68 -15.17 -2.00
C CYS A 118 -2.15 -15.19 -3.43
N LEU A 119 -2.98 -15.54 -4.41
CA LEU A 119 -2.61 -15.49 -5.83
C LEU A 119 -2.20 -14.07 -6.26
N LEU A 120 -2.96 -13.05 -5.85
CA LEU A 120 -2.66 -11.66 -6.20
C LEU A 120 -1.42 -11.13 -5.45
N LYS A 121 -1.16 -11.59 -4.23
CA LYS A 121 0.11 -11.34 -3.51
C LYS A 121 1.29 -11.92 -4.28
N ASP A 122 1.17 -13.14 -4.78
CA ASP A 122 2.23 -13.77 -5.59
C ASP A 122 2.49 -13.01 -6.89
N ILE A 123 1.46 -12.47 -7.53
CA ILE A 123 1.61 -11.58 -8.69
C ILE A 123 2.29 -10.28 -8.27
N TYR A 124 1.86 -9.68 -7.16
CA TYR A 124 2.41 -8.44 -6.64
C TYR A 124 3.91 -8.54 -6.39
N ILE A 125 4.40 -9.66 -5.85
CA ILE A 125 5.83 -9.88 -5.61
C ILE A 125 6.60 -10.22 -6.89
N ARG A 126 6.03 -11.03 -7.79
CA ARG A 126 6.77 -11.54 -8.96
C ARG A 126 6.75 -10.60 -10.15
N TYR A 127 5.75 -9.74 -10.27
CA TYR A 127 5.64 -8.84 -11.41
C TYR A 127 6.80 -7.84 -11.43
N LYS A 128 7.57 -7.81 -12.51
CA LYS A 128 8.85 -7.09 -12.56
C LYS A 128 8.76 -5.61 -12.16
N ARG A 129 7.71 -4.89 -12.55
CA ARG A 129 7.55 -3.46 -12.18
C ARG A 129 7.18 -3.25 -10.72
N PHE A 130 6.43 -4.18 -10.12
CA PHE A 130 6.19 -4.13 -8.67
C PHE A 130 7.47 -4.51 -7.90
N ALA A 131 8.20 -5.53 -8.35
CA ALA A 131 9.46 -5.97 -7.76
C ALA A 131 10.53 -4.84 -7.72
N GLU A 132 10.56 -3.97 -8.73
CA GLU A 132 11.43 -2.78 -8.76
C GLU A 132 11.19 -1.83 -7.58
N PHE A 133 9.93 -1.54 -7.25
CA PHE A 133 9.60 -0.74 -6.09
C PHE A 133 9.71 -1.52 -4.78
N TRP A 134 9.37 -2.81 -4.79
CA TRP A 134 9.53 -3.70 -3.64
C TRP A 134 10.98 -3.75 -3.14
N ALA A 135 11.94 -3.64 -4.07
CA ALA A 135 13.37 -3.59 -3.76
C ALA A 135 13.77 -2.37 -2.91
N LEU A 136 13.05 -1.24 -2.96
CA LEU A 136 13.35 -0.08 -2.11
C LEU A 136 13.29 -0.41 -0.63
N PHE A 137 12.30 -1.22 -0.24
CA PHE A 137 12.16 -1.72 1.13
C PHE A 137 13.25 -2.75 1.47
N GLU A 138 13.70 -3.54 0.49
CA GLU A 138 14.84 -4.45 0.71
C GLU A 138 16.16 -3.69 0.92
N LEU A 139 16.29 -2.51 0.31
CA LEU A 139 17.45 -1.64 0.45
C LEU A 139 17.41 -0.79 1.73
N SER A 140 16.23 -0.55 2.33
CA SER A 140 16.12 0.17 3.60
C SER A 140 16.48 -0.67 4.84
N GLN A 141 17.05 -1.86 4.62
CA GLN A 141 17.61 -2.73 5.66
C GLN A 141 16.63 -3.00 6.79
N GLU A 142 17.05 -2.85 8.06
CA GLU A 142 16.31 -3.27 9.25
C GLU A 142 14.94 -2.58 9.37
N GLU A 143 14.85 -1.28 9.05
CA GLU A 143 13.60 -0.53 9.19
C GLU A 143 12.55 -0.98 8.16
N ARG A 144 12.94 -1.44 6.96
CA ARG A 144 12.02 -1.74 5.84
C ARG A 144 10.96 -0.63 5.62
N ILE A 145 11.35 0.62 5.86
CA ILE A 145 10.53 1.83 5.70
C ILE A 145 11.04 2.61 4.47
N VAL A 146 10.13 3.20 3.72
CA VAL A 146 10.41 4.11 2.61
C VAL A 146 9.59 5.39 2.81
N LEU A 147 10.24 6.55 2.86
CA LEU A 147 9.54 7.82 2.76
C LEU A 147 9.48 8.23 1.30
N SER A 148 8.29 8.48 0.79
CA SER A 148 8.08 8.88 -0.61
C SER A 148 7.55 10.31 -0.69
N PHE A 149 8.03 11.08 -1.66
CA PHE A 149 7.64 12.49 -1.84
C PHE A 149 7.79 12.97 -3.28
N ASN A 150 7.20 14.14 -3.55
CA ASN A 150 7.28 14.83 -4.83
C ASN A 150 8.45 15.82 -4.83
N TYR A 151 9.39 15.65 -5.76
CA TYR A 151 10.49 16.60 -5.97
C TYR A 151 10.36 17.25 -7.35
N ALA A 152 9.99 18.54 -7.36
CA ALA A 152 9.78 19.34 -8.58
C ALA A 152 8.92 18.65 -9.66
N ASN A 153 7.96 17.82 -9.24
CA ASN A 153 7.09 17.05 -10.11
C ASN A 153 5.70 16.91 -9.45
N ARG A 154 4.67 16.65 -10.26
CA ARG A 154 3.31 16.37 -9.76
C ARG A 154 3.14 14.94 -9.24
N PHE A 155 3.97 14.02 -9.70
CA PHE A 155 3.95 12.61 -9.30
C PHE A 155 5.07 12.32 -8.30
N THR A 156 4.86 11.29 -7.47
CA THR A 156 5.89 10.78 -6.57
C THR A 156 7.07 10.29 -7.39
N ASN A 157 8.26 10.83 -7.09
CA ASN A 157 9.47 10.52 -7.86
C ASN A 157 10.73 10.39 -7.01
N SER A 158 10.64 10.56 -5.69
CA SER A 158 11.79 10.52 -4.79
C SER A 158 11.47 9.68 -3.55
N PHE A 159 12.45 8.88 -3.13
CA PHE A 159 12.33 7.89 -2.06
C PHE A 159 13.51 7.97 -1.10
N ILE A 160 13.28 8.23 0.18
CA ILE A 160 14.27 8.13 1.26
C ILE A 160 14.16 6.73 1.85
N LEU A 161 15.29 6.04 1.98
CA LEU A 161 15.34 4.74 2.63
C LEU A 161 15.48 4.89 4.14
N GLY A 162 14.47 4.44 4.88
CA GLY A 162 14.38 4.61 6.33
C GLY A 162 14.05 6.05 6.75
N THR A 163 14.29 6.33 8.02
CA THR A 163 13.86 7.58 8.69
C THR A 163 15.02 8.47 9.16
N CYS A 164 16.27 8.06 8.92
CA CYS A 164 17.46 8.78 9.36
C CYS A 164 17.81 9.98 8.46
N SER A 165 18.42 11.01 9.05
CA SER A 165 19.07 12.08 8.30
C SER A 165 20.24 11.55 7.48
N ASN A 166 20.47 12.12 6.28
CA ASN A 166 21.47 11.70 5.30
C ASN A 166 21.22 10.34 4.62
N SER A 167 20.09 9.67 4.87
CA SER A 167 19.70 8.48 4.10
C SER A 167 19.72 8.79 2.59
N PRO A 168 20.19 7.84 1.75
CA PRO A 168 20.23 8.04 0.30
C PRO A 168 18.83 8.27 -0.26
N ILE A 169 18.75 9.14 -1.27
CA ILE A 169 17.51 9.44 -1.99
C ILE A 169 17.56 8.77 -3.33
N TYR A 170 16.66 7.81 -3.55
CA TYR A 170 16.43 7.22 -4.85
C TYR A 170 15.45 8.09 -5.63
N ARG A 171 15.86 8.59 -6.79
CA ARG A 171 15.05 9.50 -7.60
C ARG A 171 14.81 8.95 -8.99
N ILE A 172 13.55 8.87 -9.40
CA ILE A 172 13.15 8.52 -10.76
C ILE A 172 13.61 9.63 -11.70
N ILE A 173 14.32 9.26 -12.77
CA ILE A 173 14.80 10.21 -13.78
C ILE A 173 13.63 10.93 -14.49
N PRO A 174 13.77 12.22 -14.87
CA PRO A 174 12.63 13.05 -15.31
C PRO A 174 11.82 12.51 -16.51
N ASN A 175 12.44 11.74 -17.40
CA ASN A 175 11.81 11.22 -18.63
C ASN A 175 11.05 9.89 -18.42
N ARG A 176 10.86 9.44 -17.18
CA ARG A 176 10.19 8.17 -16.84
C ARG A 176 8.85 8.41 -16.14
N THR A 177 7.96 9.15 -16.79
CA THR A 177 6.64 9.52 -16.23
C THR A 177 5.78 8.30 -15.92
N ASP A 178 5.87 7.24 -16.72
CA ASP A 178 5.10 6.01 -16.49
C ASP A 178 5.52 5.30 -15.21
N THR A 179 6.83 5.27 -14.90
CA THR A 179 7.35 4.76 -13.63
C THR A 179 6.82 5.59 -12.45
N MET A 180 6.83 6.92 -12.57
CA MET A 180 6.31 7.81 -11.52
C MET A 180 4.81 7.58 -11.28
N ARG A 181 4.02 7.39 -12.34
CA ARG A 181 2.57 7.12 -12.24
C ARG A 181 2.29 5.74 -11.68
N PHE A 182 3.15 4.76 -11.98
CA PHE A 182 2.97 3.38 -11.56
C PHE A 182 3.15 3.19 -10.04
N TRP A 183 3.87 4.11 -9.37
CA TRP A 183 3.99 4.12 -7.92
C TRP A 183 2.64 4.06 -7.19
N ASP A 184 1.64 4.81 -7.66
CA ASP A 184 0.33 4.82 -7.01
C ASP A 184 -0.41 3.49 -7.16
N VAL A 185 -0.21 2.80 -8.29
CA VAL A 185 -0.75 1.44 -8.51
C VAL A 185 -0.07 0.46 -7.57
N PHE A 186 1.27 0.54 -7.45
CA PHE A 186 2.06 -0.27 -6.52
C PHE A 186 1.59 -0.09 -5.07
N CYS A 187 1.39 1.16 -4.62
CA CYS A 187 0.88 1.45 -3.28
C CYS A 187 -0.54 0.88 -3.10
N SER A 188 -1.44 1.17 -4.05
CA SER A 188 -2.84 0.76 -3.95
C SER A 188 -3.00 -0.77 -3.87
N TRP A 189 -2.23 -1.52 -4.67
CA TRP A 189 -2.22 -2.98 -4.57
C TRP A 189 -1.64 -3.45 -3.24
N GLY A 190 -0.51 -2.88 -2.81
CA GLY A 190 0.13 -3.23 -1.54
C GLY A 190 -0.80 -3.06 -0.34
N GLU A 191 -1.56 -1.96 -0.30
CA GLU A 191 -2.55 -1.69 0.75
C GLU A 191 -3.75 -2.65 0.68
N LYS A 192 -4.36 -2.83 -0.51
CA LYS A 192 -5.51 -3.72 -0.70
C LYS A 192 -5.17 -5.20 -0.41
N LEU A 193 -3.91 -5.60 -0.61
CA LEU A 193 -3.42 -6.94 -0.31
C LEU A 193 -2.88 -7.08 1.12
N HIS A 194 -2.93 -6.03 1.95
CA HIS A 194 -2.36 -6.01 3.30
C HIS A 194 -0.87 -6.41 3.32
N MET A 195 -0.10 -5.96 2.34
CA MET A 195 1.36 -6.16 2.25
C MET A 195 2.13 -4.90 2.60
N LEU A 196 1.56 -3.74 2.32
CA LEU A 196 2.12 -2.43 2.62
C LEU A 196 1.09 -1.59 3.36
N GLU A 197 1.58 -0.67 4.18
CA GLU A 197 0.76 0.38 4.77
C GLU A 197 1.37 1.74 4.46
N LYS A 198 0.54 2.68 4.00
CA LYS A 198 0.91 4.07 3.72
C LYS A 198 0.27 4.98 4.75
N VAL A 199 1.10 5.72 5.46
CA VAL A 199 0.67 6.67 6.49
C VAL A 199 1.14 8.07 6.13
N SER A 200 0.29 9.07 6.36
CA SER A 200 0.70 10.47 6.20
C SER A 200 1.87 10.78 7.14
N SER A 201 2.93 11.40 6.61
CA SER A 201 4.10 11.76 7.43
C SER A 201 3.72 12.78 8.52
N SER A 202 2.68 13.59 8.28
CA SER A 202 2.16 14.57 9.24
C SER A 202 1.67 13.92 10.54
N PHE A 203 1.11 12.71 10.47
CA PHE A 203 0.62 11.98 11.63
C PHE A 203 1.74 11.69 12.64
N PHE A 204 2.95 11.45 12.14
CA PHE A 204 4.15 11.20 12.95
C PHE A 204 5.01 12.46 13.14
N HIS A 205 4.53 13.65 12.75
CA HIS A 205 5.31 14.90 12.76
C HIS A 205 6.66 14.78 12.03
N LEU A 206 6.67 14.05 10.90
CA LEU A 206 7.81 13.86 10.02
C LEU A 206 7.80 14.91 8.91
N GLU A 207 8.90 15.65 8.81
CA GLU A 207 9.12 16.67 7.79
C GLU A 207 10.52 16.57 7.17
N THR A 208 10.66 17.03 5.94
CA THR A 208 11.95 17.15 5.24
C THR A 208 12.48 18.58 5.30
N ILE A 209 13.80 18.72 5.27
CA ILE A 209 14.48 20.02 5.09
C ILE A 209 15.33 19.95 3.81
N PRO A 210 15.02 20.75 2.76
CA PRO A 210 13.85 21.63 2.64
C PRO A 210 12.53 20.85 2.57
N THR A 211 11.43 21.52 2.89
CA THR A 211 10.08 20.94 2.88
C THR A 211 9.70 20.48 1.48
N THR A 212 9.14 19.27 1.39
CA THR A 212 8.67 18.66 0.14
C THR A 212 7.18 18.38 0.18
N SER A 213 6.50 18.40 -0.97
CA SER A 213 5.09 18.05 -1.05
C SER A 213 4.87 16.54 -1.13
N GLY A 214 3.71 16.08 -0.65
CA GLY A 214 3.30 14.68 -0.76
C GLY A 214 4.13 13.69 0.05
N LEU A 215 4.83 14.14 1.10
CA LEU A 215 5.62 13.27 1.96
C LEU A 215 4.71 12.25 2.65
N SER A 216 5.07 10.98 2.52
CA SER A 216 4.34 9.85 3.12
C SER A 216 5.31 8.77 3.54
N LEU A 217 4.96 8.07 4.63
CA LEU A 217 5.70 6.93 5.14
C LEU A 217 5.03 5.66 4.62
N LEU A 218 5.81 4.77 4.00
CA LEU A 218 5.37 3.42 3.63
C LEU A 218 6.24 2.38 4.32
N TYR A 219 5.64 1.27 4.72
CA TYR A 219 6.37 0.13 5.28
C TYR A 219 5.72 -1.21 4.90
N LYS A 220 6.53 -2.27 4.97
CA LYS A 220 6.07 -3.66 4.81
C LYS A 220 5.43 -4.15 6.10
N ILE A 221 4.17 -4.53 6.02
CA ILE A 221 3.42 -5.01 7.19
C ILE A 221 3.96 -6.38 7.63
N ASN A 222 4.17 -6.55 8.93
CA ASN A 222 4.34 -7.85 9.58
C ASN A 222 3.07 -8.20 10.37
N THR A 223 2.81 -9.50 10.50
CA THR A 223 1.74 -10.01 11.37
C THR A 223 2.10 -9.77 12.84
N MET A 224 1.18 -9.17 13.59
CA MET A 224 1.30 -9.04 15.04
C MET A 224 1.05 -10.40 15.71
N PRO A 225 1.98 -10.92 16.55
CA PRO A 225 1.74 -12.10 17.36
C PRO A 225 0.54 -11.90 18.30
N GLU A 226 -0.26 -12.95 18.52
CA GLU A 226 -1.47 -12.86 19.36
C GLU A 226 -1.14 -12.47 20.81
N ASP A 227 0.00 -12.93 21.31
CA ASP A 227 0.53 -12.69 22.65
C ASP A 227 1.33 -11.38 22.77
N PHE A 228 1.57 -10.67 21.66
CA PHE A 228 2.27 -9.38 21.71
C PHE A 228 1.48 -8.39 22.58
N SER A 229 2.18 -7.70 23.48
CA SER A 229 1.58 -6.74 24.41
C SER A 229 2.18 -5.35 24.25
N ILE A 230 1.35 -4.37 23.90
CA ILE A 230 1.80 -2.98 23.72
C ILE A 230 2.12 -2.36 25.10
N LEU A 231 1.35 -2.69 26.14
CA LEU A 231 1.64 -2.23 27.49
C LEU A 231 2.96 -2.81 28.03
N ASP A 232 3.29 -4.07 27.72
CA ASP A 232 4.59 -4.64 28.11
C ASP A 232 5.73 -4.02 27.32
N TYR A 233 5.53 -3.74 26.02
CA TYR A 233 6.48 -2.95 25.23
C TYR A 233 6.77 -1.58 25.87
N ILE A 234 5.72 -0.86 26.29
CA ILE A 234 5.84 0.44 26.98
C ILE A 234 6.66 0.30 28.27
N ARG A 235 6.42 -0.76 29.06
CA ARG A 235 7.12 -1.02 30.33
C ARG A 235 8.59 -1.36 30.10
N SER A 236 8.89 -2.26 29.17
CA SER A 236 10.25 -2.72 28.88
C SER A 236 11.13 -1.61 28.32
N HIS A 237 10.57 -0.72 27.51
CA HIS A 237 11.28 0.44 26.95
C HIS A 237 11.32 1.66 27.89
N LYS A 238 10.78 1.53 29.11
CA LYS A 238 10.75 2.60 30.14
C LYS A 238 10.21 3.91 29.59
N LEU A 239 9.14 3.84 28.79
CA LEU A 239 8.58 5.02 28.15
C LEU A 239 7.98 5.99 29.18
N LYS A 240 7.83 7.25 28.75
CA LYS A 240 7.37 8.36 29.60
C LYS A 240 6.00 8.10 30.21
N ARG A 241 5.72 8.78 31.32
CA ARG A 241 4.41 8.71 31.99
C ARG A 241 3.25 9.15 31.09
N ILE A 242 3.46 10.19 30.29
CA ILE A 242 2.52 10.65 29.27
C ILE A 242 3.16 10.38 27.92
N MET A 243 2.48 9.60 27.09
CA MET A 243 2.92 9.26 25.75
C MET A 243 1.94 9.79 24.73
N PHE A 244 2.47 10.39 23.67
CA PHE A 244 1.69 10.71 22.49
C PHE A 244 1.54 9.43 21.66
N ILE A 245 0.30 9.06 21.31
CA ILE A 245 0.00 7.79 20.65
C ILE A 245 0.67 7.68 19.27
N PRO A 246 0.71 8.74 18.42
CA PRO A 246 1.46 8.68 17.18
C PRO A 246 2.95 8.38 17.35
N ASP A 247 3.59 8.92 18.40
CA ASP A 247 4.99 8.60 18.70
C ASP A 247 5.15 7.12 19.08
N LEU A 248 4.22 6.57 19.88
CA LEU A 248 4.19 5.15 20.23
C LEU A 248 4.03 4.25 18.99
N PHE A 249 3.08 4.58 18.12
CA PHE A 249 2.87 3.84 16.88
C PHE A 249 4.07 3.96 15.94
N PHE A 250 4.72 5.12 15.86
CA PHE A 250 5.92 5.27 15.07
C PHE A 250 7.05 4.34 15.57
N MET A 251 7.24 4.23 16.89
CA MET A 251 8.22 3.29 17.47
C MET A 251 7.89 1.84 17.12
N LEU A 252 6.64 1.42 17.29
CA LEU A 252 6.18 0.07 16.94
C LEU A 252 6.32 -0.23 15.44
N ILE A 253 6.09 0.76 14.57
CA ILE A 253 6.29 0.60 13.12
C ILE A 253 7.77 0.42 12.82
N LYS A 254 8.65 1.24 13.41
CA LYS A 254 10.09 1.15 13.18
C LYS A 254 10.66 -0.21 13.59
N GLU A 255 10.18 -0.75 14.69
CA GLU A 255 10.72 -1.99 15.26
C GLU A 255 10.05 -3.24 14.70
N PHE A 256 8.72 -3.26 14.65
CA PHE A 256 7.96 -4.46 14.33
C PHE A 256 7.16 -4.38 13.04
N ARG A 257 6.85 -3.17 12.56
CA ARG A 257 6.09 -2.94 11.33
C ARG A 257 4.68 -3.54 11.35
N TYR A 258 4.05 -3.55 12.52
CA TYR A 258 2.67 -3.99 12.65
C TYR A 258 1.71 -3.01 11.97
N SER A 259 0.53 -3.51 11.58
CA SER A 259 -0.46 -2.66 10.93
C SER A 259 -1.05 -1.64 11.91
N MET A 260 -1.39 -0.43 11.45
CA MET A 260 -2.02 0.58 12.31
C MET A 260 -3.34 0.08 12.89
N LYS A 261 -4.10 -0.67 12.09
CA LYS A 261 -5.37 -1.26 12.50
C LYS A 261 -5.18 -2.20 13.71
N GLU A 262 -4.21 -3.11 13.65
CA GLU A 262 -3.92 -4.03 14.75
C GLU A 262 -3.38 -3.30 15.97
N MET A 263 -2.43 -2.37 15.79
CA MET A 263 -1.89 -1.58 16.92
C MET A 263 -2.97 -0.78 17.63
N LYS A 264 -3.88 -0.12 16.89
CA LYS A 264 -5.04 0.58 17.46
C LYS A 264 -5.93 -0.35 18.26
N LEU A 265 -6.30 -1.49 17.68
CA LEU A 265 -7.19 -2.45 18.32
C LEU A 265 -6.55 -3.01 19.60
N LYS A 266 -5.31 -3.48 19.50
CA LYS A 266 -4.56 -4.07 20.62
C LYS A 266 -4.37 -3.06 21.76
N LEU A 267 -3.92 -1.84 21.44
CA LEU A 267 -3.72 -0.79 22.45
C LEU A 267 -5.04 -0.45 23.14
N THR A 268 -6.13 -0.34 22.37
CA THR A 268 -7.45 -0.03 22.94
C THR A 268 -7.91 -1.11 23.90
N THR A 269 -7.85 -2.38 23.46
CA THR A 269 -8.26 -3.52 24.28
C THR A 269 -7.44 -3.60 25.56
N GLU A 270 -6.11 -3.52 25.48
CA GLU A 270 -5.24 -3.63 26.66
C GLU A 270 -5.48 -2.52 27.67
N VAL A 271 -5.63 -1.27 27.22
CA VAL A 271 -5.87 -0.12 28.11
C VAL A 271 -7.23 -0.24 28.79
N LEU A 272 -8.27 -0.65 28.07
CA LEU A 272 -9.60 -0.86 28.65
C LEU A 272 -9.64 -2.01 29.67
N SER A 273 -8.74 -2.99 29.55
CA SER A 273 -8.57 -4.07 30.53
C SER A 273 -7.68 -3.70 31.73
N HIS A 274 -6.93 -2.59 31.67
CA HIS A 274 -5.96 -2.18 32.71
C HIS A 274 -6.13 -0.70 33.10
N LEU A 275 -7.39 -0.28 33.35
CA LEU A 275 -7.76 1.11 33.65
C LEU A 275 -7.18 1.66 34.97
N ASP A 276 -6.72 0.77 35.84
CA ASP A 276 -6.01 1.05 37.09
C ASP A 276 -4.54 1.47 36.85
N GLN A 277 -3.97 1.11 35.70
CA GLN A 277 -2.56 1.37 35.36
C GLN A 277 -2.41 2.37 34.21
N TYR A 278 -3.38 2.40 33.29
CA TYR A 278 -3.33 3.23 32.10
C TYR A 278 -4.65 3.92 31.82
N ARG A 279 -4.58 5.16 31.33
CA ARG A 279 -5.77 5.91 30.89
C ARG A 279 -5.50 6.62 29.57
N PHE A 280 -6.48 6.56 28.68
CA PHE A 280 -6.48 7.43 27.51
C PHE A 280 -6.80 8.86 27.91
N GLN A 281 -6.19 9.80 27.19
CA GLN A 281 -6.59 11.20 27.19
C GLN A 281 -7.12 11.56 25.81
N SER A 282 -8.33 12.11 25.82
CA SER A 282 -9.00 12.55 24.62
C SER A 282 -8.33 13.76 24.01
N THR A 283 -8.55 13.94 22.72
CA THR A 283 -8.30 15.21 22.03
C THR A 283 -9.59 15.72 21.42
N SER A 284 -9.72 17.03 21.28
CA SER A 284 -10.88 17.63 20.64
C SER A 284 -10.86 17.30 19.14
N LEU A 285 -12.04 17.11 18.56
CA LEU A 285 -12.20 16.83 17.12
C LEU A 285 -11.68 17.97 16.23
N ILE A 286 -11.53 19.17 16.80
CA ILE A 286 -10.98 20.39 16.18
C ILE A 286 -9.45 20.28 16.02
N ASN A 287 -8.78 19.58 16.93
CA ASN A 287 -7.32 19.42 16.93
C ASN A 287 -6.85 18.18 16.13
N VAL A 288 -7.78 17.34 15.67
CA VAL A 288 -7.48 16.15 14.85
C VAL A 288 -7.70 16.52 13.39
N SER A 289 -6.62 16.57 12.61
CA SER A 289 -6.75 16.78 11.16
C SER A 289 -7.58 15.63 10.55
N LYS A 290 -8.23 15.85 9.40
CA LYS A 290 -9.06 14.83 8.74
C LYS A 290 -8.29 13.50 8.53
N TYR A 291 -6.97 13.58 8.35
CA TYR A 291 -6.09 12.43 8.11
C TYR A 291 -5.69 11.71 9.41
N ASP A 292 -5.59 12.41 10.54
CA ASP A 292 -5.20 11.78 11.81
C ASP A 292 -6.34 10.94 12.42
N LYS A 293 -7.59 11.21 12.03
CA LYS A 293 -8.79 10.51 12.52
C LYS A 293 -8.72 9.01 12.24
N ASP A 294 -8.23 8.62 11.07
CA ASP A 294 -8.19 7.21 10.67
C ASP A 294 -7.14 6.42 11.47
N TYR A 295 -6.15 7.12 12.05
CA TYR A 295 -5.00 6.53 12.74
C TYR A 295 -5.08 6.59 14.26
N LEU A 296 -5.85 7.51 14.85
CA LEU A 296 -6.04 7.54 16.30
C LEU A 296 -7.01 6.43 16.77
N PRO A 297 -6.81 5.89 17.98
CA PRO A 297 -7.82 5.09 18.66
C PRO A 297 -9.09 5.92 18.95
N MET A 298 -10.24 5.26 18.91
CA MET A 298 -11.53 5.87 19.23
C MET A 298 -12.20 5.05 20.33
N VAL A 299 -12.54 5.72 21.43
CA VAL A 299 -13.24 5.12 22.57
C VAL A 299 -14.44 5.99 22.89
N ASN A 300 -15.63 5.39 22.96
CA ASN A 300 -16.90 6.11 23.21
C ASN A 300 -17.11 7.31 22.26
N ASN A 301 -16.82 7.13 20.96
CA ASN A 301 -16.89 8.17 19.92
C ASN A 301 -15.95 9.38 20.12
N VAL A 302 -14.91 9.24 20.95
CA VAL A 302 -13.90 10.27 21.18
C VAL A 302 -12.53 9.77 20.75
N TYR A 303 -11.78 10.61 20.03
CA TYR A 303 -10.42 10.31 19.61
C TYR A 303 -9.46 10.43 20.79
N MET A 304 -8.61 9.42 20.95
CA MET A 304 -7.60 9.37 21.99
C MET A 304 -6.25 9.70 21.38
N SER A 305 -5.57 10.70 21.94
CA SER A 305 -4.29 11.21 21.40
C SER A 305 -3.10 10.87 22.29
N HIS A 306 -3.34 10.71 23.59
CA HIS A 306 -2.31 10.40 24.56
C HIS A 306 -2.70 9.23 25.43
N LEU A 307 -1.69 8.56 25.95
CA LEU A 307 -1.77 7.51 26.94
C LEU A 307 -1.05 7.97 28.21
N LEU A 308 -1.75 7.95 29.34
CA LEU A 308 -1.23 8.24 30.66
C LEU A 308 -1.00 6.94 31.43
N LYS A 309 0.22 6.77 31.95
CA LYS A 309 0.57 5.76 32.95
C LYS A 309 0.26 6.34 34.35
N LEU A 310 -0.58 5.65 35.11
CA LEU A 310 -1.00 6.08 36.45
C LEU A 310 0.10 5.88 37.47
#